data_AF-A0A858SUZ4-F1
#
_entry.id   AF-A0A858SUZ4-F1
#
_cell.length_a   1.000
_cell.length_b   1.000
_cell.length_c   1.000
_cell.angle_alpha   90.00
_cell.angle_beta   90.00
_cell.angle_gamma   90.00
#
_symmetry.space_group_name_H-M   'P 1'
#
loop_
_entity.id
_entity.type
_entity.pdbx_description
1 polymer ?
#
loop_
_entity_poly.entity_id
_entity_poly.type
_entity_poly.pdbx_seq_one_letter_code
_entity_poly.pdbx_strand_id
1 'polypeptide(L)' 'MDAIKTTEIAGALYRAHGDKAEFEAAQCENRFRDAGDEDEAGNWRAIRERIRRMRGANQS' A
#
# COMPACT_ATOMS: atom_id res chain seq x y z
N MET A 1 -10.46 -1.70 -6.42
CA MET A 1 -9.53 -2.80 -6.79
C MET A 1 -9.84 -4.05 -5.96
N ASP A 2 -9.64 -5.25 -6.50
CA ASP A 2 -9.92 -6.50 -5.77
C ASP A 2 -8.79 -6.88 -4.80
N ALA A 3 -9.17 -7.55 -3.70
CA ALA A 3 -8.30 -7.87 -2.57
C ALA A 3 -7.07 -8.73 -2.93
N ILE A 4 -7.18 -9.60 -3.95
CA ILE A 4 -6.07 -10.41 -4.46
C ILE A 4 -4.99 -9.49 -5.01
N LYS A 5 -5.38 -8.59 -5.92
CA LYS A 5 -4.46 -7.69 -6.59
C LYS A 5 -3.84 -6.68 -5.60
N THR A 6 -4.60 -6.22 -4.60
CA THR A 6 -4.06 -5.43 -3.47
C THR A 6 -2.95 -6.19 -2.73
N THR A 7 -3.14 -7.49 -2.50
CA THR A 7 -2.16 -8.33 -1.79
C THR A 7 -0.89 -8.55 -2.62
N GLU A 8 -1.04 -8.76 -3.93
CA GLU A 8 0.10 -8.90 -4.85
C GLU A 8 0.94 -7.64 -4.90
N ILE A 9 0.30 -6.47 -5.08
CA ILE A 9 1.00 -5.18 -5.11
C ILE A 9 1.68 -4.89 -3.77
N ALA A 10 0.98 -5.07 -2.64
CA ALA A 10 1.56 -4.89 -1.31
C ALA A 10 2.79 -5.80 -1.09
N GLY A 11 2.70 -7.06 -1.51
CA GLY A 11 3.81 -8.01 -1.41
C GLY A 11 4.97 -7.71 -2.35
N ALA A 12 4.72 -7.15 -3.54
CA ALA A 12 5.77 -6.70 -4.45
C ALA A 12 6.49 -5.47 -3.89
N LEU A 13 5.74 -4.46 -3.43
CA LEU A 13 6.27 -3.25 -2.78
C LEU A 13 7.09 -3.59 -1.55
N TYR A 14 6.57 -4.43 -0.65
CA TYR A 14 7.30 -4.81 0.56
C TYR A 14 8.58 -5.61 0.25
N ARG A 15 8.57 -6.49 -0.76
CA ARG A 15 9.77 -7.22 -1.18
C ARG A 15 10.83 -6.31 -1.81
N ALA A 16 10.41 -5.28 -2.55
CA ALA A 16 11.33 -4.36 -3.22
C ALA A 16 11.86 -3.26 -2.30
N HIS A 17 11.02 -2.70 -1.41
CA HIS A 17 11.31 -1.50 -0.63
C HIS A 17 11.35 -1.73 0.88
N GLY A 18 10.98 -2.93 1.37
CA GLY A 18 10.96 -3.27 2.78
C GLY A 18 10.11 -2.29 3.59
N ASP A 19 10.71 -1.70 4.64
CA ASP A 19 10.03 -0.74 5.50
C ASP A 19 9.62 0.57 4.80
N LYS A 20 10.28 0.91 3.68
CA LYS A 20 9.91 2.09 2.88
C LYS A 20 8.63 1.89 2.07
N ALA A 21 8.19 0.65 1.87
CA ALA A 21 7.00 0.33 1.11
C ALA A 21 5.74 1.01 1.66
N GLU A 22 5.61 1.13 2.98
CA GLU A 22 4.48 1.84 3.60
C GLU A 22 4.50 3.33 3.28
N PHE A 23 5.69 3.94 3.30
CA PHE A 23 5.86 5.36 3.00
C PHE A 23 5.54 5.64 1.53
N GLU A 24 6.00 4.79 0.61
CA GLU A 24 5.69 4.93 -0.81
C GLU A 24 4.19 4.77 -1.08
N ALA A 25 3.54 3.77 -0.48
CA ALA A 25 2.09 3.60 -0.59
C ALA A 25 1.32 4.82 -0.04
N ALA A 26 1.78 5.42 1.06
CA ALA A 26 1.21 6.64 1.61
C ALA A 26 1.43 7.86 0.71
N GLN A 27 2.58 7.96 0.04
CA GLN A 27 2.86 9.03 -0.91
C GLN A 27 1.95 8.93 -2.14
N CYS A 28 1.75 7.72 -2.68
CA CYS A 28 0.83 7.49 -3.77
C CYS A 28 -0.62 7.80 -3.38
N GLU A 29 -1.07 7.34 -2.20
CA GLU A 29 -2.39 7.69 -1.63
C GLU A 29 -2.62 9.21 -1.65
N ASN A 30 -1.66 9.98 -1.11
CA ASN A 30 -1.76 11.44 -1.09
C ASN A 30 -1.77 12.04 -2.49
N ARG A 31 -0.91 11.56 -3.40
CA ARG A 31 -0.81 12.06 -4.78
C ARG A 31 -2.12 11.89 -5.55
N PHE A 32 -2.78 10.74 -5.43
CA PHE A 32 -4.06 10.50 -6.10
C PHE A 32 -5.19 11.29 -5.46
N ARG A 33 -5.19 11.43 -4.13
CA ARG A 33 -6.15 12.32 -3.44
C ARG A 33 -6.01 13.77 -3.87
N ASP A 34 -4.79 14.27 -3.98
CA ASP A 34 -4.51 15.65 -4.42
C ASP A 34 -4.89 15.85 -5.90
N ALA A 35 -4.86 14.78 -6.70
CA ALA A 35 -5.34 14.78 -8.08
C ALA A 35 -6.87 14.63 -8.20
N GLY A 36 -7.60 14.43 -7.08
CA GLY A 36 -9.04 14.22 -7.06
C GLY A 36 -9.48 12.79 -7.45
N ASP A 37 -8.54 11.85 -7.56
CA ASP A 37 -8.80 10.45 -7.87
C ASP A 37 -8.96 9.65 -6.57
N GLU A 38 -10.15 9.71 -5.99
CA GLU A 38 -10.45 9.02 -4.72
C GLU A 38 -10.48 7.50 -4.84
N ASP A 39 -10.83 6.97 -6.01
CA ASP A 39 -10.83 5.52 -6.26
C ASP A 39 -9.41 4.96 -6.16
N GLU A 40 -8.45 5.62 -6.81
CA GLU A 40 -7.07 5.18 -6.78
C GLU A 40 -6.42 5.47 -5.42
N ALA A 41 -6.75 6.59 -4.77
CA ALA A 41 -6.34 6.84 -3.39
C ALA A 41 -6.85 5.74 -2.43
N GLY A 42 -8.09 5.29 -2.60
CA GLY A 42 -8.67 4.17 -1.86
C GLY A 42 -7.92 2.85 -2.10
N ASN A 43 -7.50 2.58 -3.33
CA ASN A 43 -6.68 1.41 -3.67
C ASN A 43 -5.32 1.47 -2.95
N TRP A 44 -4.64 2.62 -2.96
CA TRP A 44 -3.37 2.81 -2.26
C TRP A 44 -3.49 2.72 -0.74
N ARG A 45 -4.60 3.20 -0.17
CA ARG A 45 -4.91 3.01 1.25
C ARG A 45 -5.02 1.53 1.61
N ALA A 46 -5.73 0.73 0.80
CA ALA A 46 -5.86 -0.71 1.02
C ALA A 46 -4.51 -1.45 0.91
N ILE A 47 -3.66 -1.05 -0.04
CA ILE A 47 -2.29 -1.57 -0.19
C ILE A 47 -1.47 -1.26 1.08
N ARG A 48 -1.51 -0.02 1.55
CA ARG A 48 -0.79 0.42 2.75
C ARG A 48 -1.21 -0.34 4.01
N GLU A 49 -2.51 -0.57 4.20
CA GLU A 49 -3.02 -1.38 5.31
C GLU A 49 -2.51 -2.82 5.25
N ARG A 50 -2.38 -3.39 4.05
CA ARG A 50 -1.81 -4.74 3.86
C ARG A 50 -0.32 -4.79 4.20
N ILE A 51 0.45 -3.80 3.76
CA ILE A 51 1.88 -3.67 4.08
C ILE A 51 2.07 -3.57 5.61
N ARG A 52 1.24 -2.79 6.31
CA ARG A 52 1.27 -2.70 7.79
C ARG A 52 1.06 -4.05 8.46
N ARG A 53 0.09 -4.84 7.99
CA ARG A 53 -0.16 -6.20 8.53
C ARG A 53 1.03 -7.12 8.29
N MET A 54 1.65 -7.05 7.11
CA MET A 54 2.85 -7.83 6.80
C MET A 54 4.02 -7.46 7.70
N ARG A 55 4.27 -6.17 7.95
CA ARG A 55 5.32 -5.73 8.88
C ARG A 55 5.04 -6.19 10.31
N GLY A 56 3.80 -6.07 10.78
CA GLY A 56 3.41 -6.55 12.12
C GLY A 56 3.58 -8.06 12.31
N ALA A 57 3.26 -8.86 11.28
CA ALA A 57 3.49 -10.30 11.28
C ALA A 57 4.98 -10.68 11.30
N ASN A 58 5.87 -9.79 10.84
CA ASN A 58 7.31 -10.02 10.75
C ASN A 58 8.10 -9.43 11.94
N GLN A 59 7.41 -8.90 12.95
CA GLN A 59 7.98 -8.28 14.16
C GLN A 59 7.65 -9.06 15.45
N SER A 60 7.24 -10.33 15.33
CA SER A 60 6.98 -11.24 16.46
C SER A 60 8.18 -12.10 16.81
#